data_AF-A0A936NQW1-F1
#
_entry.id   AF-A0A936NQW1-F1
#
_cell.length_a   1.000
_cell.length_b   1.000
_cell.length_c   1.000
_cell.angle_alpha   90.00
_cell.angle_beta   90.00
_cell.angle_gamma   90.00
#
_symmetry.space_group_name_H-M   'P 1'
#
loop_
_entity.id
_entity.type
_entity.pdbx_description
1 polymer ?
#
loop_
_entity_poly.entity_id
_entity_poly.type
_entity_poly.pdbx_seq_one_letter_code
_entity_poly.pdbx_strand_id
1 'polypeptide(L)'
;MPLPIAHGLIGASLVAASRKGFTLRRDGWPVMFGMLLGMAPDLDLFLSWGLGFGTKVHGGFSHSLVIALAAGAGLSIILKETSISRVLAYMAAAASHGLLDACTKKEFGGSAILWPFSNQKYKLGIFSNYEFYPNPASQTWREMLDQAARIGLQEFLFVMPLFLLIVAGQMIAQRSRNSAAEVTRSERSGKDTE
;
A
#
# COMPACT_ATOMS: atom_id res chain seq x y z
N MET A 1 -1.52 -13.76 8.48
CA MET A 1 -1.01 -12.53 7.86
C MET A 1 -1.28 -12.61 6.36
N PRO A 2 -2.14 -11.79 5.75
CA PRO A 2 -1.99 -11.46 4.35
C PRO A 2 -1.16 -10.17 4.27
N LEU A 3 0.17 -10.26 4.37
CA LEU A 3 1.19 -10.51 3.34
C LEU A 3 1.70 -9.18 2.72
N PRO A 4 3.02 -9.03 2.64
CA PRO A 4 3.64 -7.80 2.15
C PRO A 4 3.21 -7.40 0.73
N ILE A 5 2.84 -8.35 -0.14
CA ILE A 5 2.58 -8.06 -1.55
C ILE A 5 1.25 -7.32 -1.72
N ALA A 6 0.16 -7.78 -1.11
CA ALA A 6 -1.11 -7.06 -1.16
C ALA A 6 -0.99 -5.66 -0.55
N HIS A 7 -0.37 -5.53 0.63
CA HIS A 7 -0.16 -4.24 1.28
C HIS A 7 0.65 -3.29 0.40
N GLY A 8 1.70 -3.80 -0.24
CA GLY A 8 2.48 -3.06 -1.22
C GLY A 8 1.65 -2.63 -2.43
N LEU A 9 0.89 -3.54 -3.04
CA LEU A 9 0.07 -3.23 -4.21
C LEU A 9 -1.08 -2.26 -3.89
N ILE A 10 -1.69 -2.33 -2.72
CA ILE A 10 -2.69 -1.36 -2.27
C ILE A 10 -2.03 0.01 -2.05
N GLY A 11 -0.89 0.07 -1.38
CA GLY A 11 -0.14 1.32 -1.21
C GLY A 11 0.26 1.96 -2.55
N ALA A 12 0.77 1.14 -3.48
CA ALA A 12 1.07 1.54 -4.86
C ALA A 12 -0.17 2.08 -5.59
N SER A 13 -1.30 1.38 -5.46
CA SER A 13 -2.58 1.74 -6.07
C SER A 13 -3.11 3.09 -5.58
N LEU A 14 -3.06 3.33 -4.27
CA LEU A 14 -3.50 4.60 -3.66
C LEU A 14 -2.66 5.77 -4.16
N VAL A 15 -1.33 5.60 -4.21
CA VAL A 15 -0.45 6.63 -4.75
C VAL A 15 -0.68 6.82 -6.24
N ALA A 16 -0.79 5.76 -7.04
CA ALA A 16 -1.06 5.85 -8.48
C ALA A 16 -2.37 6.59 -8.78
N ALA A 17 -3.43 6.33 -8.00
CA ALA A 17 -4.73 7.00 -8.14
C ALA A 17 -4.65 8.52 -7.92
N SER A 18 -3.70 8.99 -7.10
CA SER A 18 -3.50 10.42 -6.84
C SER A 18 -2.74 11.16 -7.96
N ARG A 19 -2.10 10.43 -8.89
CA ARG A 19 -1.24 10.99 -9.94
C ARG A 19 -2.03 11.29 -11.21
N LYS A 20 -2.54 12.53 -11.30
CA LYS A 20 -3.13 13.03 -12.55
C LYS A 20 -2.11 12.98 -13.69
N GLY A 21 -2.49 12.35 -14.80
CA GLY A 21 -1.62 12.21 -15.96
C GLY A 21 -0.46 11.26 -15.70
N PHE A 22 -0.76 10.11 -15.11
CA PHE A 22 0.23 9.11 -14.71
C PHE A 22 1.12 8.68 -15.88
N THR A 23 2.43 8.72 -15.67
CA THR A 23 3.41 8.11 -16.58
C THR A 23 4.42 7.32 -15.78
N LEU A 24 4.82 6.14 -16.27
CA LEU A 24 5.76 5.29 -15.55
C LEU A 24 7.11 5.99 -15.29
N ARG A 25 7.58 6.81 -16.23
CA ARG A 25 8.85 7.55 -16.11
C ARG A 25 8.84 8.59 -14.99
N ARG A 26 7.72 9.30 -14.78
CA ARG A 26 7.61 10.36 -13.75
C ARG A 26 7.14 9.80 -12.42
N ASP A 27 6.19 8.89 -12.46
CA ASP A 27 5.39 8.49 -11.30
C ASP A 27 5.76 7.09 -10.80
N GLY A 28 6.66 6.36 -11.47
CA GLY A 28 7.12 5.03 -11.05
C GLY A 28 7.79 5.03 -9.68
N TRP A 29 8.71 5.97 -9.43
CA TRP A 29 9.35 6.13 -8.11
C TRP A 29 8.34 6.47 -6.99
N PRO A 30 7.46 7.48 -7.17
CA PRO A 30 6.38 7.74 -6.22
C PRO A 30 5.50 6.52 -5.90
N VAL A 31 5.09 5.78 -6.92
CA VAL A 31 4.28 4.56 -6.74
C VAL A 31 5.06 3.48 -5.98
N MET A 32 6.35 3.30 -6.29
CA MET A 32 7.19 2.36 -5.55
C MET A 32 7.36 2.78 -4.09
N PHE A 33 7.48 4.07 -3.78
CA PHE A 33 7.47 4.55 -2.40
C PHE A 33 6.13 4.26 -1.70
N GLY A 34 5.00 4.40 -2.40
CA GLY A 34 3.70 3.97 -1.89
C GLY A 34 3.66 2.47 -1.56
N MET A 35 4.26 1.64 -2.42
CA MET A 35 4.39 0.21 -2.21
C MET A 35 5.21 -0.10 -0.95
N LEU A 36 6.41 0.47 -0.84
CA LEU A 36 7.30 0.27 0.29
C LEU A 36 6.68 0.75 1.59
N LEU A 37 5.94 1.87 1.56
CA LEU A 37 5.26 2.40 2.72
C LEU A 37 4.12 1.51 3.20
N GLY A 38 3.37 0.91 2.28
CA GLY A 38 2.36 -0.10 2.60
C GLY A 38 2.98 -1.37 3.20
N MET A 39 4.19 -1.76 2.79
CA MET A 39 4.92 -2.92 3.32
C MET A 39 5.65 -2.67 4.63
N ALA A 40 5.93 -1.40 4.96
CA ALA A 40 6.85 -1.04 6.04
C ALA A 40 6.48 -1.63 7.41
N PRO A 41 5.20 -1.72 7.83
CA PRO A 41 4.86 -2.28 9.14
C PRO A 41 5.30 -3.74 9.31
N ASP A 42 5.28 -4.55 8.24
CA ASP A 42 5.73 -5.95 8.25
C ASP A 42 7.23 -6.12 8.48
N LEU A 43 8.03 -5.04 8.43
CA LEU A 43 9.44 -5.10 8.84
C LEU A 43 9.59 -5.52 10.31
N ASP A 44 8.55 -5.34 11.12
CA ASP A 44 8.51 -5.85 12.50
C ASP A 44 8.51 -7.40 12.58
N LEU A 45 8.23 -8.10 11.48
CA LEU A 45 8.37 -9.56 11.40
C LEU A 45 9.83 -9.99 11.52
N PHE A 46 10.77 -9.15 11.10
CA PHE A 46 12.19 -9.39 11.36
C PHE A 46 12.48 -9.41 12.86
N LEU A 47 11.83 -8.57 13.66
CA LEU A 47 11.95 -8.59 15.12
C LEU A 47 11.35 -9.88 15.69
N SER A 48 10.20 -10.32 15.17
CA SER A 48 9.52 -11.53 15.60
C SER A 48 10.33 -12.81 15.28
N TRP A 49 10.76 -12.98 14.01
CA TRP A 49 11.37 -14.22 13.53
C TRP A 49 12.90 -14.17 13.50
N GLY A 50 13.48 -13.05 13.08
CA GLY A 50 14.93 -12.90 12.95
C GLY A 50 15.63 -12.72 14.29
N LEU A 51 15.04 -11.94 15.20
CA LEU A 51 15.61 -11.64 16.52
C LEU A 51 14.95 -12.43 17.67
N GLY A 52 13.91 -13.22 17.39
CA GLY A 52 13.31 -14.12 18.37
C GLY A 52 12.47 -13.44 19.45
N PHE A 53 12.04 -12.19 19.25
CA PHE A 53 11.14 -11.51 20.21
C PHE A 53 9.72 -12.11 20.26
N GLY A 54 9.43 -13.08 19.38
CA GLY A 54 8.22 -13.86 19.39
C GLY A 54 7.04 -13.19 18.69
N THR A 55 6.02 -13.99 18.40
CA THR A 55 4.87 -13.61 17.55
C THR A 55 3.96 -12.55 18.14
N LYS A 56 4.13 -12.22 19.43
CA LYS A 56 3.35 -11.19 20.14
C LYS A 56 3.78 -9.76 19.76
N VAL A 57 5.01 -9.58 19.27
CA VAL A 57 5.54 -8.25 18.91
C VAL A 57 4.94 -7.73 17.62
N HIS A 58 4.70 -8.62 16.64
CA HIS A 58 4.07 -8.25 15.38
C HIS A 58 2.64 -7.71 15.59
N GLY A 59 2.25 -6.70 14.81
CA GLY A 59 0.96 -6.04 14.94
C GLY A 59 0.86 -5.07 16.12
N GLY A 60 2.02 -4.58 16.61
CA GLY A 60 2.14 -3.59 17.67
C GLY A 60 2.10 -2.15 17.13
N PHE A 61 2.95 -1.27 17.67
CA PHE A 61 2.97 0.16 17.33
C PHE A 61 3.18 0.46 15.83
N SER A 62 3.89 -0.42 15.12
CA SER A 62 4.13 -0.38 13.67
C SER A 62 2.85 -0.34 12.85
N HIS A 63 1.76 -0.94 13.35
CA HIS A 63 0.46 -1.01 12.67
C HIS A 63 -0.53 0.07 13.17
N SER A 64 -0.05 1.01 13.99
CA SER A 64 -0.89 2.06 14.53
C SER A 64 -1.21 3.14 13.50
N LEU A 65 -2.42 3.69 13.59
CA LEU A 65 -2.86 4.74 12.68
C LEU A 65 -2.01 6.01 12.85
N VAL A 66 -1.64 6.35 14.09
CA VAL A 66 -0.82 7.54 14.36
C VAL A 66 0.55 7.45 13.69
N ILE A 67 1.25 6.31 13.84
CA ILE A 67 2.56 6.10 13.21
C ILE A 67 2.41 6.04 11.69
N ALA A 68 1.38 5.39 11.17
CA ALA A 68 1.13 5.32 9.74
C ALA A 68 0.92 6.71 9.11
N LEU A 69 0.06 7.55 9.72
CA LEU A 69 -0.18 8.91 9.25
C LEU A 69 1.08 9.77 9.34
N ALA A 70 1.85 9.67 10.43
CA ALA A 70 3.12 10.38 10.58
C ALA A 70 4.16 9.95 9.54
N ALA A 71 4.29 8.65 9.27
CA ALA A 71 5.20 8.11 8.26
C ALA A 71 4.83 8.57 6.85
N GLY A 72 3.54 8.49 6.49
CA GLY A 72 3.05 8.97 5.19
C GLY A 72 3.22 10.48 5.01
N ALA A 73 2.95 11.27 6.06
CA ALA A 73 3.22 12.71 6.06
C ALA A 73 4.71 13.02 5.88
N GLY A 74 5.56 12.37 6.68
CA GLY A 74 7.02 12.54 6.65
C GLY A 74 7.61 12.19 5.28
N LEU A 75 7.20 11.07 4.69
CA LEU A 75 7.63 10.69 3.35
C LEU A 75 7.16 11.70 2.30
N SER A 76 5.94 12.21 2.42
CA SER A 76 5.43 13.25 1.52
C SER A 76 6.26 14.53 1.58
N ILE A 77 6.73 14.92 2.77
CA ILE A 77 7.63 16.07 2.96
C ILE A 77 8.99 15.79 2.30
N ILE A 78 9.57 14.60 2.52
CA ILE A 78 10.85 14.20 1.92
C ILE A 78 10.77 14.22 0.38
N LEU A 79 9.66 13.74 -0.18
CA LEU A 79 9.38 13.75 -1.61
C LEU A 79 8.92 15.12 -2.13
N LYS A 80 8.84 16.14 -1.26
CA LYS A 80 8.42 17.51 -1.58
C LYS A 80 7.07 17.57 -2.28
N GLU A 81 6.13 16.73 -1.86
CA GLU A 81 4.79 16.74 -2.42
C GLU A 81 4.03 18.00 -2.00
N THR A 82 3.56 18.75 -2.99
CA THR A 82 2.82 20.00 -2.78
C THR A 82 1.31 19.83 -2.86
N SER A 83 0.84 18.71 -3.44
CA SER A 83 -0.60 18.44 -3.55
C SER A 83 -1.11 17.70 -2.34
N ILE A 84 -2.11 18.27 -1.66
CA ILE A 84 -2.84 17.64 -0.54
C ILE A 84 -3.31 16.23 -0.92
N SER A 85 -3.81 16.03 -2.14
CA SER A 85 -4.27 14.71 -2.61
C SER A 85 -3.18 13.64 -2.60
N ARG A 86 -1.92 14.02 -2.85
CA ARG A 86 -0.78 13.10 -2.86
C ARG A 86 -0.28 12.83 -1.45
N VAL A 87 -0.29 13.86 -0.58
CA VAL A 87 0.02 13.70 0.85
C VAL A 87 -0.96 12.71 1.49
N LEU A 88 -2.26 12.93 1.26
CA LEU A 88 -3.31 12.03 1.73
C LEU A 88 -3.16 10.61 1.16
N ALA A 89 -2.70 10.47 -0.09
CA ALA A 89 -2.47 9.15 -0.69
C ALA A 89 -1.34 8.38 0.01
N TYR A 90 -0.23 9.03 0.39
CA TYR A 90 0.82 8.37 1.17
C TYR A 90 0.37 8.04 2.60
N MET A 91 -0.36 8.94 3.25
CA MET A 91 -0.98 8.66 4.55
C MET A 91 -1.93 7.46 4.48
N ALA A 92 -2.77 7.40 3.45
CA ALA A 92 -3.68 6.28 3.21
C ALA A 92 -2.92 5.00 2.88
N ALA A 93 -1.84 5.07 2.10
CA ALA A 93 -0.99 3.91 1.80
C ALA A 93 -0.42 3.28 3.09
N ALA A 94 0.16 4.09 3.98
CA ALA A 94 0.63 3.61 5.28
C ALA A 94 -0.51 3.07 6.16
N ALA A 95 -1.61 3.82 6.26
CA ALA A 95 -2.72 3.48 7.15
C ALA A 95 -3.49 2.24 6.70
N SER A 96 -3.49 1.94 5.40
CA SER A 96 -4.16 0.78 4.83
C SER A 96 -3.67 -0.52 5.43
N HIS A 97 -2.39 -0.62 5.78
CA HIS A 97 -1.78 -1.82 6.32
C HIS A 97 -2.48 -2.28 7.61
N GLY A 98 -2.45 -1.44 8.65
CA GLY A 98 -3.02 -1.77 9.95
C GLY A 98 -4.53 -2.02 9.90
N LEU A 99 -5.25 -1.34 9.01
CA LEU A 99 -6.69 -1.52 8.79
C LEU A 99 -7.00 -2.83 8.08
N LEU A 100 -6.31 -3.15 6.99
CA LEU A 100 -6.47 -4.41 6.25
C LEU A 100 -6.11 -5.61 7.12
N ASP A 101 -5.07 -5.48 7.94
CA ASP A 101 -4.71 -6.50 8.93
C ASP A 101 -5.81 -6.73 9.97
N ALA A 102 -6.42 -5.66 10.49
CA ALA A 102 -7.57 -5.82 11.37
C ALA A 102 -8.76 -6.47 10.66
N CYS A 103 -9.00 -6.16 9.38
CA CYS A 103 -10.10 -6.76 8.60
C CYS A 103 -9.87 -8.24 8.25
N THR A 104 -8.62 -8.70 8.15
CA THR A 104 -8.27 -10.03 7.61
C THR A 104 -7.85 -11.03 8.69
N LYS A 105 -7.30 -10.58 9.82
CA LYS A 105 -6.89 -11.46 10.93
C LYS A 105 -8.13 -11.99 11.65
N LYS A 106 -8.13 -13.30 11.96
CA LYS A 106 -9.26 -14.00 12.61
C LYS A 106 -8.83 -14.75 13.86
N GLU A 107 -7.92 -15.71 13.71
CA GLU A 107 -7.56 -16.62 14.80
C GLU A 107 -6.41 -16.04 15.63
N PHE A 108 -5.34 -15.59 14.96
CA PHE A 108 -4.10 -15.20 15.63
C PHE A 108 -3.71 -13.73 15.41
N GLY A 109 -3.10 -13.13 16.43
CA GLY A 109 -2.60 -11.76 16.38
C GLY A 109 -3.70 -10.69 16.36
N GLY A 110 -3.42 -9.59 15.68
CA GLY A 110 -4.29 -8.44 15.47
C GLY A 110 -3.46 -7.21 15.13
N SER A 111 -4.10 -6.05 15.06
CA SER A 111 -3.45 -4.77 14.76
C SER A 111 -3.77 -3.75 15.85
N ALA A 112 -2.74 -3.17 16.48
CA ALA A 112 -2.88 -2.13 17.49
C ALA A 112 -3.17 -0.75 16.86
N ILE A 113 -4.27 -0.64 16.12
CA ILE A 113 -4.62 0.55 15.31
C ILE A 113 -4.66 1.83 16.16
N LEU A 114 -5.15 1.74 17.41
CA LEU A 114 -5.33 2.87 18.30
C LEU A 114 -4.13 3.18 19.20
N TRP A 115 -2.99 2.52 19.01
CA TRP A 115 -1.77 2.90 19.72
C TRP A 115 -1.35 4.33 19.33
N PRO A 116 -0.86 5.18 20.26
CA PRO A 116 -0.47 4.89 21.64
C PRO A 116 -1.59 5.02 22.68
N PHE A 117 -2.83 5.33 22.27
CA PHE A 117 -3.94 5.53 23.20
C PHE A 117 -4.47 4.22 23.79
N SER A 118 -4.34 3.12 23.04
CA SER A 118 -4.70 1.77 23.49
C SER A 118 -3.73 0.73 22.94
N ASN A 119 -3.41 -0.26 23.78
CA ASN A 119 -2.64 -1.45 23.38
C ASN A 119 -3.54 -2.59 22.87
N GLN A 120 -4.86 -2.37 22.76
CA GLN A 120 -5.79 -3.37 22.24
C GLN A 120 -5.51 -3.66 20.76
N LYS A 121 -5.36 -4.95 20.43
CA LYS A 121 -5.23 -5.41 19.05
C LYS A 121 -6.60 -5.79 18.50
N TYR A 122 -6.97 -5.20 17.37
CA TYR A 122 -8.24 -5.46 16.70
C TYR A 122 -8.08 -6.57 15.65
N LYS A 123 -9.12 -7.40 15.54
CA LYS A 123 -9.26 -8.49 14.57
C LYS A 123 -10.75 -8.70 14.26
N LEU A 124 -11.16 -8.39 13.05
CA LEU A 124 -12.56 -8.36 12.61
C LEU A 124 -12.93 -9.61 11.79
N GLY A 125 -11.95 -10.29 11.17
CA GLY A 125 -12.16 -11.55 10.45
C GLY A 125 -13.14 -11.46 9.27
N ILE A 126 -13.23 -10.30 8.61
CA ILE A 126 -14.14 -10.05 7.47
C ILE A 126 -13.73 -10.88 6.26
N PHE A 127 -12.43 -11.03 6.02
CA PHE A 127 -11.88 -11.85 4.94
C PHE A 127 -11.05 -12.99 5.53
N SER A 128 -11.50 -14.23 5.35
CA SER A 128 -10.92 -15.42 6.01
C SER A 128 -9.85 -16.15 5.20
N ASN A 129 -9.45 -15.62 4.04
CA ASN A 129 -8.89 -16.48 3.00
C ASN A 129 -7.37 -16.73 3.09
N TYR A 130 -6.61 -15.99 3.91
CA TYR A 130 -5.15 -16.06 3.87
C TYR A 130 -4.50 -15.82 5.25
N GLU A 131 -4.48 -16.85 6.09
CA GLU A 131 -3.81 -16.77 7.39
C GLU A 131 -2.44 -17.47 7.35
N PHE A 132 -1.40 -16.75 6.92
CA PHE A 132 -0.01 -17.20 7.03
C PHE A 132 0.58 -16.84 8.40
N TYR A 133 1.02 -17.84 9.17
CA TYR A 133 1.78 -17.67 10.41
C TYR A 133 2.90 -18.70 10.46
N PRO A 134 4.08 -18.37 9.95
CA PRO A 134 5.16 -19.32 9.96
C PRO A 134 5.65 -19.53 11.39
N ASN A 135 5.88 -20.79 11.74
CA ASN A 135 6.32 -21.18 13.07
C ASN A 135 7.72 -21.81 12.96
N PRO A 136 8.79 -21.08 13.28
CA PRO A 136 10.15 -21.60 13.18
C PRO A 136 10.43 -22.74 14.17
N ALA A 137 9.56 -22.99 15.15
CA ALA A 137 9.66 -24.14 16.04
C ALA A 137 9.17 -25.45 15.41
N SER A 138 8.35 -25.39 14.36
CA SER A 138 7.74 -26.57 13.72
C SER A 138 7.93 -26.63 12.20
N GLN A 139 8.46 -25.57 11.58
CA GLN A 139 8.64 -25.46 10.14
C GLN A 139 10.09 -25.11 9.81
N THR A 140 10.59 -25.68 8.73
CA THR A 140 11.88 -25.33 8.13
C THR A 140 11.77 -24.01 7.35
N TRP A 141 12.90 -23.32 7.16
CA TRP A 141 12.96 -22.12 6.32
C TRP A 141 12.42 -22.34 4.92
N ARG A 142 12.66 -23.52 4.33
CA ARG A 142 12.14 -23.86 3.00
C ARG A 142 10.61 -23.91 2.98
N GLU A 143 9.99 -24.55 3.98
CA GLU A 143 8.53 -24.61 4.08
C GLU A 143 7.91 -23.23 4.31
N MET A 144 8.56 -22.40 5.14
CA MET A 144 8.14 -21.02 5.37
C MET A 144 8.20 -20.19 4.09
N LEU A 145 9.29 -20.32 3.31
CA LEU A 145 9.48 -19.61 2.04
C LEU A 145 8.52 -20.12 0.94
N ASP A 146 8.32 -21.43 0.84
CA ASP A 146 7.39 -22.03 -0.14
C ASP A 146 5.94 -21.59 0.13
N GLN A 147 5.54 -21.55 1.41
CA GLN A 147 4.23 -21.01 1.80
C GLN A 147 4.15 -19.52 1.50
N ALA A 148 5.14 -18.72 1.92
CA ALA A 148 5.17 -17.29 1.64
C ALA A 148 5.07 -16.99 0.13
N ALA A 149 5.78 -17.76 -0.71
CA ALA A 149 5.74 -17.60 -2.17
C ALA A 149 4.38 -17.94 -2.76
N ARG A 150 3.76 -19.06 -2.35
CA ARG A 150 2.43 -19.47 -2.85
C ARG A 150 1.37 -18.43 -2.50
N ILE A 151 1.37 -17.99 -1.25
CA ILE A 151 0.35 -17.07 -0.77
C ILE A 151 0.63 -15.66 -1.33
N GLY A 152 1.89 -15.25 -1.46
CA GLY A 152 2.27 -14.01 -2.13
C GLY A 152 1.86 -13.98 -3.62
N LEU A 153 1.95 -15.11 -4.32
CA LEU A 153 1.44 -15.22 -5.69
C LEU A 153 -0.08 -15.07 -5.74
N GLN A 154 -0.82 -15.71 -4.82
CA GLN A 154 -2.29 -15.60 -4.77
C GLN A 154 -2.72 -14.15 -4.56
N GLU A 155 -2.05 -13.42 -3.67
CA GLU A 155 -2.32 -12.01 -3.48
C GLU A 155 -2.00 -11.15 -4.67
N PHE A 156 -0.83 -11.39 -5.28
CA PHE A 156 -0.45 -10.69 -6.47
C PHE A 156 -1.56 -10.84 -7.51
N LEU A 157 -2.01 -12.07 -7.77
CA LEU A 157 -3.08 -12.33 -8.74
C LEU A 157 -4.41 -11.68 -8.35
N PHE A 158 -4.70 -11.54 -7.04
CA PHE A 158 -5.94 -10.95 -6.56
C PHE A 158 -5.93 -9.41 -6.61
N VAL A 159 -4.81 -8.76 -6.23
CA VAL A 159 -4.73 -7.30 -6.07
C VAL A 159 -4.15 -6.61 -7.31
N MET A 160 -3.30 -7.29 -8.10
CA MET A 160 -2.70 -6.72 -9.31
C MET A 160 -3.73 -6.20 -10.32
N PRO A 161 -4.87 -6.88 -10.59
CA PRO A 161 -5.89 -6.34 -11.49
C PRO A 161 -6.40 -4.96 -11.07
N LEU A 162 -6.61 -4.73 -9.76
CA LEU A 162 -7.03 -3.42 -9.25
C LEU A 162 -5.96 -2.35 -9.52
N PHE A 163 -4.69 -2.65 -9.26
CA PHE A 163 -3.58 -1.74 -9.54
C PHE A 163 -3.51 -1.38 -11.03
N LEU A 164 -3.59 -2.39 -11.91
CA LEU A 164 -3.56 -2.18 -13.37
C LEU A 164 -4.74 -1.35 -13.85
N LEU A 165 -5.95 -1.57 -13.33
CA LEU A 165 -7.12 -0.78 -13.68
C LEU A 165 -6.97 0.69 -13.29
N ILE A 166 -6.41 0.97 -12.11
CA ILE A 166 -6.13 2.34 -11.66
C ILE A 166 -5.12 3.03 -12.58
N VAL A 167 -4.02 2.36 -12.89
CA VAL A 167 -2.98 2.90 -13.79
C VAL A 167 -3.55 3.14 -15.19
N ALA A 168 -4.24 2.15 -15.76
CA ALA A 168 -4.88 2.27 -17.07
C ALA A 168 -5.89 3.42 -17.10
N GLY A 169 -6.72 3.55 -16.06
CA GLY A 169 -7.68 4.65 -15.93
C GLY A 169 -7.01 6.03 -15.93
N GLN A 170 -5.89 6.18 -15.21
CA GLN A 170 -5.13 7.44 -15.21
C GLN A 170 -4.52 7.77 -16.58
N MET A 171 -4.00 6.75 -17.28
CA MET A 171 -3.42 6.91 -18.61
C MET A 171 -4.48 7.27 -19.65
N ILE A 172 -5.64 6.61 -19.63
CA ILE A 172 -6.77 6.92 -20.52
C ILE A 172 -7.27 8.34 -20.28
N ALA A 173 -7.50 8.70 -19.01
CA ALA A 173 -7.94 10.05 -18.65
C ALA A 173 -6.94 11.14 -19.05
N GLN A 174 -5.64 10.82 -19.11
CA GLN A 174 -4.63 11.75 -19.61
C GLN A 174 -4.73 11.98 -21.11
N ARG A 175 -4.89 10.90 -21.90
CA ARG A 175 -5.02 11.00 -23.36
C ARG A 175 -6.22 11.87 -23.73
N SER A 176 -7.36 11.64 -23.08
CA SER A 176 -8.57 12.46 -23.30
C SER A 176 -8.33 13.95 -23.00
N ARG A 177 -7.60 14.27 -21.91
CA ARG A 177 -7.25 15.66 -21.57
C ARG A 177 -6.31 16.29 -22.61
N ASN A 178 -5.33 15.54 -23.10
CA ASN A 178 -4.39 16.05 -24.11
C ASN A 178 -5.10 16.33 -25.44
N SER A 179 -5.96 15.42 -25.91
CA SER A 179 -6.74 15.62 -27.14
C SER A 179 -7.67 16.83 -27.04
N ALA A 180 -8.33 17.03 -25.89
CA ALA A 180 -9.17 18.22 -25.67
C ALA A 180 -8.35 19.53 -25.71
N ALA A 181 -7.16 19.53 -25.12
CA ALA A 181 -6.28 20.70 -25.11
C ALA A 181 -5.74 21.04 -26.51
N GLU A 182 -5.46 20.04 -27.35
CA GLU A 182 -5.03 20.24 -28.74
C GLU A 182 -6.14 20.89 -29.58
N VAL A 183 -7.38 20.42 -29.47
CA VAL A 183 -8.55 21.00 -30.16
C VAL A 183 -8.75 22.47 -29.76
N THR A 184 -8.70 22.79 -28.46
CA THR A 184 -8.83 24.18 -27.99
C THR A 184 -7.68 25.07 -28.50
N ARG A 185 -6.47 24.51 -28.65
CA ARG A 185 -5.31 25.26 -29.15
C ARG A 185 -5.42 25.54 -30.65
N SER A 186 -5.90 24.59 -31.45
CA SER A 186 -6.15 24.82 -32.89
C SER A 186 -7.24 25.85 -33.13
N GLU A 187 -8.31 25.85 -32.34
CA GLU A 187 -9.40 26.83 -32.45
C GLU A 187 -8.95 28.26 -32.13
N ARG A 188 -8.02 28.44 -31.17
CA ARG A 188 -7.44 29.76 -30.87
C ARG A 188 -6.49 30.22 -31.98
N SER A 189 -5.63 29.35 -32.48
CA SER A 189 -4.67 29.71 -33.52
C SER A 189 -5.33 30.10 -34.85
N GLY A 190 -6.50 29.56 -35.17
CA GLY A 190 -7.25 29.93 -36.37
C GLY A 190 -7.95 31.29 -36.28
N LYS A 191 -8.27 31.76 -35.07
CA LYS A 191 -8.88 33.08 -34.84
C LYS A 191 -7.88 34.24 -34.90
N ASP A 192 -6.60 33.98 -34.67
CA ASP A 192 -5.56 35.01 -34.71
C ASP A 192 -5.04 35.27 -36.15
N THR A 193 -5.53 34.53 -37.14
CA THR A 193 -5.12 34.61 -38.55
C THR A 193 -6.19 35.22 -39.48
N GLU A 194 -7.35 35.61 -38.95
CA GLU A 194 -8.41 36.36 -39.65
C GLU A 194 -8.44 37.82 -39.17
#